data_AF-A0AAV6BRB5-F1
#
_entry.id   AF-A0AAV6BRB5-F1
#
_cell.length_a   1.000
_cell.length_b   1.000
_cell.length_c   1.000
_cell.angle_alpha   90.00
_cell.angle_beta   90.00
_cell.angle_gamma   90.00
#
_symmetry.space_group_name_H-M   'P 1'
#
loop_
_entity.id
_entity.type
_entity.pdbx_description
1 polymer ?
#
loop_
_entity_poly.entity_id
_entity_poly.type
_entity_poly.pdbx_seq_one_letter_code
_entity_poly.pdbx_strand_id
1 'polypeptide(L)'
;MHRIDTSESSREESLLSRLTRLGALELELGWAETQGLIKRLAIAVALAVLSAIALLAAIIVLIAGALAPLFDAAWQHLVIGGGVVAVLAIAGLAFSAWRLTHLDWPHQTLRSLEETWRWLVTLLKSKLTLR
;
A
#
# COMPACT_ATOMS: atom_id res chain seq x y z
N MET A 1 3.87 -9.49 64.44
CA MET A 1 4.68 -9.41 63.20
C MET A 1 4.15 -10.44 62.21
N HIS A 2 3.27 -10.06 61.29
CA HIS A 2 2.86 -10.90 60.18
C HIS A 2 2.97 -10.06 58.90
N ARG A 3 3.98 -10.36 58.09
CA ARG A 3 4.30 -9.67 56.85
C ARG A 3 3.60 -10.44 55.73
N ILE A 4 2.57 -9.83 55.13
CA ILE A 4 1.91 -10.35 53.93
C ILE A 4 2.48 -9.53 52.76
N ASP A 5 3.63 -9.96 52.23
CA ASP A 5 4.25 -9.42 51.02
C ASP A 5 4.17 -10.45 49.88
N THR A 6 2.95 -10.77 49.43
CA THR A 6 2.75 -11.68 48.27
C THR A 6 1.70 -11.21 47.26
N SER A 7 1.16 -9.99 47.38
CA SER A 7 0.11 -9.51 46.45
C SER A 7 0.62 -8.84 45.16
N GLU A 8 1.90 -8.45 45.10
CA GLU A 8 2.42 -7.70 43.95
C GLU A 8 2.69 -8.60 42.72
N SER A 9 3.27 -9.79 42.88
CA SER A 9 3.61 -10.66 41.74
C SER A 9 2.38 -11.19 40.99
N SER A 10 1.32 -11.56 41.72
CA SER A 10 0.06 -12.02 41.11
C SER A 10 -0.70 -10.90 40.38
N ARG A 11 -0.55 -9.65 40.86
CA ARG A 11 -1.15 -8.48 40.23
C ARG A 11 -0.39 -8.08 38.95
N GLU A 12 0.93 -8.18 38.94
CA GLU A 12 1.75 -7.97 37.74
C GLU A 12 1.47 -9.01 36.66
N GLU A 13 1.35 -10.29 37.00
CA GLU A 13 0.93 -11.35 36.05
C GLU A 13 -0.47 -11.09 35.46
N SER A 14 -1.40 -10.59 36.29
CA SER A 14 -2.76 -10.21 35.84
C SER A 14 -2.76 -9.00 34.91
N LEU A 15 -1.91 -8.00 35.18
CA LEU A 15 -1.77 -6.81 34.35
C LEU A 15 -1.07 -7.11 33.02
N LEU A 16 -0.01 -7.92 33.04
CA LEU A 16 0.67 -8.40 31.84
C LEU A 16 -0.27 -9.21 30.95
N SER A 17 -1.12 -10.07 31.54
CA SER A 17 -2.13 -10.82 30.79
C SER A 17 -3.22 -9.93 30.19
N ARG A 18 -3.63 -8.87 30.91
CA ARG A 18 -4.58 -7.87 30.38
C ARG A 18 -3.97 -7.01 29.27
N LEU A 19 -2.72 -6.59 29.42
CA LEU A 19 -1.98 -5.80 28.43
C LEU A 19 -1.67 -6.61 27.16
N THR A 20 -1.27 -7.87 27.29
CA THR A 20 -1.08 -8.76 26.13
C THR A 20 -2.38 -9.02 25.41
N ARG A 21 -3.50 -9.15 26.13
CA ARG A 21 -4.83 -9.31 25.54
C ARG A 21 -5.32 -8.02 24.87
N LEU A 22 -5.05 -6.85 25.45
CA LEU A 22 -5.34 -5.55 24.83
C LEU A 22 -4.50 -5.35 23.57
N GLY A 23 -3.20 -5.64 23.66
CA GLY A 23 -2.27 -5.56 22.54
C GLY A 23 -2.65 -6.51 21.42
N ALA A 24 -3.07 -7.74 21.72
CA ALA A 24 -3.57 -8.69 20.73
C ALA A 24 -4.86 -8.20 20.06
N LEU A 25 -5.77 -7.59 20.81
CA LEU A 25 -7.01 -7.01 20.28
C LEU A 25 -6.75 -5.77 19.42
N GLU A 26 -5.82 -4.89 19.80
CA GLU A 26 -5.38 -3.77 18.95
C GLU A 26 -4.64 -4.26 17.70
N LEU A 27 -3.86 -5.35 17.80
CA LEU A 27 -3.20 -5.97 16.64
C LEU A 27 -4.20 -6.62 15.69
N GLU A 28 -5.23 -7.29 16.20
CA GLU A 28 -6.31 -7.84 15.37
C GLU A 28 -7.10 -6.74 14.66
N LEU A 29 -7.39 -5.63 15.36
CA LEU A 29 -8.06 -4.48 14.76
C LEU A 29 -7.16 -3.81 13.70
N GLY A 30 -5.89 -3.59 14.05
CA GLY A 30 -4.89 -3.02 13.15
C GLY A 30 -4.61 -3.91 11.94
N TRP A 31 -4.67 -5.24 12.10
CA TRP A 31 -4.49 -6.22 11.02
C TRP A 31 -5.69 -6.27 10.06
N ALA A 32 -6.91 -6.23 10.60
CA ALA A 32 -8.12 -6.17 9.78
C ALA A 32 -8.16 -4.89 8.94
N GLU A 33 -7.70 -3.77 9.50
CA GLU A 33 -7.63 -2.49 8.81
C GLU A 33 -6.50 -2.43 7.77
N THR A 34 -5.33 -3.01 8.08
CA THR A 34 -4.24 -3.12 7.08
C THR A 34 -4.61 -4.03 5.92
N GLN A 35 -5.35 -5.12 6.13
CA GLN A 35 -5.81 -5.97 5.03
C GLN A 35 -6.72 -5.22 4.06
N GLY A 36 -7.60 -4.36 4.57
CA GLY A 36 -8.46 -3.49 3.76
C GLY A 36 -7.65 -2.50 2.92
N LEU A 37 -6.64 -1.86 3.54
CA LEU A 37 -5.74 -0.93 2.86
C LEU A 37 -4.85 -1.63 1.82
N ILE A 38 -4.26 -2.79 2.14
CA ILE A 38 -3.43 -3.57 1.23
C ILE A 38 -4.22 -3.99 0.00
N LYS A 39 -5.46 -4.48 0.15
CA LYS A 39 -6.31 -4.87 -0.99
C LYS A 39 -6.64 -3.67 -1.87
N ARG A 40 -6.99 -2.53 -1.27
CA ARG A 40 -7.30 -1.29 -2.02
C ARG A 40 -6.08 -0.77 -2.78
N LEU A 41 -4.90 -0.79 -2.14
CA LEU A 41 -3.64 -0.41 -2.75
C LEU A 41 -3.25 -1.37 -3.89
N ALA A 42 -3.36 -2.68 -3.66
CA ALA A 42 -3.07 -3.70 -4.67
C ALA A 42 -3.95 -3.53 -5.91
N ILE A 43 -5.25 -3.27 -5.74
CA ILE A 43 -6.16 -3.01 -6.86
C ILE A 43 -5.76 -1.73 -7.60
N ALA A 44 -5.43 -0.65 -6.88
CA ALA A 44 -4.99 0.61 -7.50
C ALA A 44 -3.70 0.43 -8.31
N VAL A 45 -2.72 -0.31 -7.77
CA VAL A 45 -1.47 -0.64 -8.45
C VAL A 45 -1.71 -1.53 -9.66
N ALA A 46 -2.54 -2.56 -9.55
CA ALA A 46 -2.88 -3.44 -10.66
C ALA A 46 -3.53 -2.66 -11.81
N LEU A 47 -4.49 -1.78 -11.50
CA LEU A 47 -5.12 -0.88 -12.48
C LEU A 47 -4.11 0.08 -13.11
N ALA A 48 -3.18 0.62 -12.32
CA ALA A 48 -2.14 1.51 -12.83
C ALA A 48 -1.21 0.80 -13.81
N VAL A 49 -0.73 -0.41 -13.48
CA VAL A 49 0.13 -1.21 -14.35
C VAL A 49 -0.60 -1.58 -15.64
N LEU A 50 -1.85 -2.05 -15.54
CA LEU A 50 -2.64 -2.40 -16.72
C LEU A 50 -2.88 -1.18 -17.63
N SER A 51 -3.20 -0.03 -17.03
CA SER A 51 -3.39 1.21 -17.77
C SER A 51 -2.10 1.68 -18.44
N ALA A 52 -0.95 1.56 -17.77
CA ALA A 52 0.34 1.92 -18.36
C ALA A 52 0.67 1.05 -19.59
N ILE A 53 0.43 -0.26 -19.51
CA ILE A 53 0.63 -1.18 -20.65
C ILE A 53 -0.32 -0.81 -21.80
N ALA A 54 -1.59 -0.56 -21.50
CA ALA A 54 -2.59 -0.16 -22.49
C ALA A 54 -2.21 1.17 -23.17
N LEU A 55 -1.70 2.14 -22.42
CA LEU A 55 -1.24 3.42 -22.96
C LEU A 55 -0.06 3.23 -23.92
N LEU A 56 0.92 2.40 -23.54
CA LEU A 56 2.08 2.12 -24.38
C LEU A 56 1.65 1.47 -25.71
N ALA A 57 0.75 0.48 -25.64
CA ALA A 57 0.18 -0.16 -26.83
C ALA A 57 -0.59 0.84 -27.70
N ALA A 58 -1.41 1.70 -27.08
CA ALA A 58 -2.15 2.73 -27.79
C ALA A 58 -1.24 3.72 -28.52
N ILE A 59 -0.13 4.14 -27.91
CA ILE A 59 0.88 5.00 -28.54
C ILE A 59 1.46 4.32 -29.79
N ILE A 60 1.83 3.04 -29.70
CA ILE A 60 2.36 2.28 -30.84
C ILE A 60 1.33 2.22 -31.97
N VAL A 61 0.06 1.94 -31.65
CA VAL A 61 -1.04 1.90 -32.63
C VAL A 61 -1.29 3.27 -33.26
N LEU A 62 -1.21 4.36 -32.49
CA LEU A 62 -1.35 5.73 -33.01
C LEU A 62 -0.19 6.10 -33.93
N ILE A 63 1.05 5.72 -33.59
CA ILE A 63 2.21 5.91 -34.48
C ILE A 63 2.00 5.11 -35.77
N ALA A 64 1.58 3.85 -35.68
CA ALA A 64 1.30 3.03 -36.85
C ALA A 64 0.18 3.64 -37.72
N GLY A 65 -0.90 4.13 -37.10
CA GLY A 65 -1.98 4.85 -37.79
C GLY A 65 -1.51 6.16 -38.43
N ALA A 66 -0.57 6.89 -37.81
CA ALA A 66 -0.01 8.11 -38.39
C ALA A 66 0.92 7.84 -39.59
N LEU A 67 1.60 6.70 -39.61
CA LEU A 67 2.46 6.28 -40.73
C LEU A 67 1.70 5.56 -41.85
N ALA A 68 0.56 4.94 -41.55
CA ALA A 68 -0.24 4.18 -42.52
C ALA A 68 -0.63 4.95 -43.81
N PRO A 69 -0.93 6.27 -43.80
CA PRO A 69 -1.17 7.03 -45.02
C PRO A 69 0.01 7.06 -46.01
N LEU A 70 1.25 6.90 -45.52
CA LEU A 70 2.45 6.86 -46.38
C LEU A 70 2.50 5.59 -47.24
N PHE A 71 1.73 4.56 -46.86
CA PHE A 71 1.66 3.27 -47.53
C PHE A 71 0.28 3.01 -48.16
N ASP A 72 -0.56 4.06 -48.28
CA ASP A 72 -1.93 4.00 -48.80
C ASP A 72 -2.83 3.00 -48.05
N ALA A 73 -2.53 2.76 -46.76
CA ALA A 73 -3.23 1.82 -45.91
C ALA A 73 -4.36 2.48 -45.11
N ALA A 74 -5.41 1.72 -44.79
CA ALA A 74 -6.55 2.19 -44.00
C ALA A 74 -6.13 2.53 -42.56
N TRP A 75 -6.03 3.83 -42.26
CA TRP A 75 -5.48 4.34 -41.00
C TRP A 75 -6.53 4.77 -39.97
N GLN A 76 -7.74 5.10 -40.42
CA GLN A 76 -8.80 5.68 -39.59
C GLN A 76 -9.16 4.77 -38.38
N HIS A 77 -9.28 3.46 -38.62
CA HIS A 77 -9.60 2.50 -37.57
C HIS A 77 -8.49 2.35 -36.54
N LEU A 78 -7.23 2.47 -36.96
CA LEU A 78 -6.06 2.43 -36.07
C LEU A 78 -6.04 3.65 -35.16
N VAL A 79 -6.25 4.84 -35.72
CA VAL A 79 -6.25 6.09 -34.95
C VAL A 79 -7.42 6.15 -33.97
N ILE A 80 -8.62 5.74 -34.39
CA ILE A 80 -9.80 5.71 -33.51
C ILE A 80 -9.61 4.67 -32.40
N GLY A 81 -9.22 3.44 -32.74
CA GLY A 81 -8.99 2.38 -31.75
C GLY A 81 -7.89 2.73 -30.76
N GLY A 82 -6.73 3.18 -31.26
CA GLY A 82 -5.61 3.62 -30.42
C GLY A 82 -5.98 4.84 -29.57
N GLY A 83 -6.70 5.82 -30.13
CA GLY A 83 -7.13 7.01 -29.41
C GLY A 83 -8.09 6.71 -28.26
N VAL A 84 -9.10 5.85 -28.48
CA VAL A 84 -10.03 5.44 -27.42
C VAL A 84 -9.29 4.73 -26.29
N VAL A 85 -8.39 3.81 -26.61
CA VAL A 85 -7.60 3.09 -25.60
C VAL A 85 -6.67 4.05 -24.84
N ALA A 86 -6.06 5.01 -25.52
CA ALA A 86 -5.22 6.03 -24.87
C ALA A 86 -6.01 6.84 -23.84
N VAL A 87 -7.22 7.30 -24.19
CA VAL A 87 -8.10 8.05 -23.27
C VAL A 87 -8.47 7.21 -22.05
N LEU A 88 -8.86 5.96 -22.25
CA LEU A 88 -9.21 5.04 -21.15
C LEU A 88 -8.00 4.77 -20.24
N ALA A 89 -6.81 4.59 -20.81
CA ALA A 89 -5.60 4.38 -20.06
C ALA A 89 -5.20 5.61 -19.22
N ILE A 90 -5.31 6.82 -19.79
CA ILE A 90 -5.08 8.07 -19.05
C ILE A 90 -6.08 8.22 -17.92
N ALA A 91 -7.36 7.95 -18.17
CA ALA A 91 -8.40 7.98 -17.14
C ALA A 91 -8.13 6.96 -16.02
N GLY A 92 -7.69 5.75 -16.36
CA GLY A 92 -7.29 4.71 -15.38
C GLY A 92 -6.10 5.13 -14.52
N LEU A 93 -5.07 5.74 -15.13
CA LEU A 93 -3.93 6.29 -14.39
C LEU A 93 -4.33 7.46 -13.49
N ALA A 94 -5.13 8.40 -13.99
CA ALA A 94 -5.64 9.53 -13.23
C ALA A 94 -6.51 9.07 -12.05
N PHE A 95 -7.38 8.07 -12.26
CA PHE A 95 -8.18 7.46 -11.22
C PHE A 95 -7.30 6.78 -10.16
N SER A 96 -6.25 6.05 -10.57
CA SER A 96 -5.34 5.42 -9.62
C SER A 96 -4.56 6.45 -8.79
N ALA A 97 -4.05 7.52 -9.42
CA ALA A 97 -3.38 8.61 -8.72
C ALA A 97 -4.32 9.36 -7.76
N TRP A 98 -5.55 9.64 -8.20
CA TRP A 98 -6.58 10.24 -7.34
C TRP A 98 -6.92 9.33 -6.16
N ARG A 99 -7.07 8.03 -6.38
CA ARG A 99 -7.35 7.05 -5.34
C ARG A 99 -6.20 6.90 -4.34
N LEU A 100 -4.96 7.00 -4.79
CA LEU A 100 -3.77 6.97 -3.94
C LEU A 100 -3.66 8.22 -3.06
N THR A 101 -4.01 9.40 -3.61
CA THR A 101 -3.98 10.66 -2.86
C THR A 101 -5.19 10.84 -1.93
N HIS A 102 -6.32 10.19 -2.24
CA HIS A 102 -7.53 10.18 -1.42
C HIS A 102 -7.65 8.93 -0.52
N LEU A 103 -6.66 8.03 -0.54
CA LEU A 103 -6.53 7.04 0.51
C LEU A 103 -6.12 7.83 1.76
N ASP A 104 -7.03 7.94 2.74
CA ASP A 104 -6.76 8.54 4.04
C ASP A 104 -5.48 7.92 4.60
N TRP A 105 -4.37 8.62 4.40
CA TRP A 105 -3.05 8.14 4.75
C TRP A 105 -3.02 8.12 6.27
N PRO A 106 -2.95 6.94 6.93
CA PRO A 106 -3.13 6.90 8.36
C PRO A 106 -1.82 7.38 8.98
N HIS A 107 -1.72 8.70 9.16
CA HIS A 107 -0.54 9.40 9.65
C HIS A 107 -0.14 8.87 11.04
N GLN A 108 -1.11 8.36 11.82
CA GLN A 108 -0.86 7.74 13.12
C GLN A 108 -0.19 6.37 13.00
N THR A 109 -0.57 5.53 12.03
CA THR A 109 0.03 4.21 11.82
C THR A 109 1.47 4.32 11.30
N LEU A 110 1.76 5.32 10.46
CA LEU A 110 3.12 5.57 9.98
C LEU A 110 4.05 6.09 11.07
N ARG A 111 3.55 6.96 11.97
CA ARG A 111 4.33 7.41 13.13
C ARG A 111 4.67 6.25 14.07
N SER A 112 3.70 5.38 14.35
CA SER A 112 3.90 4.18 15.15
C SER A 112 4.91 3.22 14.50
N LEU A 113 4.86 3.07 13.17
CA LEU A 113 5.81 2.21 12.44
C LEU A 113 7.22 2.80 12.45
N GLU A 114 7.35 4.12 12.32
CA GLU A 114 8.63 4.82 12.37
C GLU A 114 9.27 4.72 13.77
N GLU A 115 8.47 4.86 14.83
CA GLU A 115 8.91 4.68 16.21
C GLU A 115 9.32 3.22 16.48
N THR A 116 8.54 2.26 15.98
CA THR A 116 8.87 0.82 16.05
C THR A 116 10.16 0.53 15.30
N TRP A 117 10.38 1.14 14.13
CA TRP A 117 11.59 0.99 13.34
C TRP A 117 12.81 1.58 14.03
N ARG A 118 12.68 2.77 14.63
CA ARG A 118 13.76 3.37 15.43
C ARG A 118 14.12 2.48 16.62
N TRP A 119 13.13 1.92 17.31
CA TRP A 119 13.37 0.99 18.39
C TRP A 119 14.10 -0.27 17.91
N LEU A 120 13.68 -0.85 16.78
CA LEU A 120 14.28 -2.05 16.20
C LEU A 120 15.74 -1.83 15.76
N VAL A 121 16.02 -0.69 15.13
CA VAL A 121 17.38 -0.27 14.75
C VAL A 121 18.25 -0.06 16.00
N THR A 122 17.69 0.50 17.06
CA THR A 122 18.39 0.69 18.33
C THR A 122 18.71 -0.64 19.01
N LEU A 123 17.77 -1.60 18.95
CA LEU A 123 17.96 -2.96 19.45
C LEU A 123 19.04 -3.72 18.67
N LEU A 124 19.04 -3.57 17.34
CA LEU A 124 20.03 -4.17 16.45
C LEU A 124 21.43 -3.63 16.74
N LYS A 125 21.55 -2.30 16.89
CA LYS A 125 22.81 -1.64 17.28
C LYS A 125 23.29 -2.11 18.66
N SER A 126 22.40 -2.16 19.65
CA SER A 126 22.71 -2.60 21.01
C SER A 126 23.24 -4.04 21.06
N LYS A 127 22.62 -4.96 20.30
CA LYS A 127 23.10 -6.35 20.18
C LYS A 127 24.41 -6.47 19.39
N LEU A 128 24.69 -5.58 18.45
CA LEU A 128 25.95 -5.57 17.71
C LEU A 128 27.12 -5.05 18.56
N THR A 129 26.88 -4.11 19.49
CA THR A 129 27.90 -3.57 20.41
C THR A 129 28.20 -4.45 21.63
N LEU A 130 27.45 -5.53 21.82
CA LEU A 130 27.63 -6.48 22.93
C LEU A 130 28.50 -7.69 22.56
N ARG A 131 29.26 -7.59 21.45
CA ARG A 131 30.14 -8.65 20.95
C ARG A 131 31.59 -8.20 20.91
#